data_AF-A0AAN9VWS1-F1
#
_entry.id   AF-A0AAN9VWS1-F1
#
_cell.length_a   1.000
_cell.length_b   1.000
_cell.length_c   1.000
_cell.angle_alpha   90.00
_cell.angle_beta   90.00
_cell.angle_gamma   90.00
#
_symmetry.space_group_name_H-M   'P 1'
#
loop_
_entity.id
_entity.type
_entity.pdbx_description
1 polymer ?
#
loop_
_entity_poly.entity_id
_entity_poly.type
_entity_poly.pdbx_seq_one_letter_code
_entity_poly.pdbx_strand_id
1 'polypeptide(L)'
;MRSLVCLLLVATAASVALGEEKVPWNFLSATWSFGGVLSRLANQAFFELPLTATRAAKEGWVQAREEAYTSLWCLPNDPRVCIRYDQQGSVAGLQVSFLAKDMAKAPFEWQKHPLVIADTIFDQDVGAGRYYFVPQEVLQQGGRASFDEIGTGLWLQSGDDFIEVPQRESELPALGWTKENCIPTMGRHYYQNITSTMDCQSMEPYFLTVDVHKNWVHGVGFQLFGPKSQENRGWLESVPSFAVKPTLPNAPQCLVDWAADYGVLSLHVYFRKAPYLIMC
;
A
#
# COMPACT_ATOMS: atom_id res chain seq x y z
N MET A 1 2.79 -26.35 -71.53
CA MET A 1 3.00 -27.34 -70.45
C MET A 1 3.21 -26.58 -69.15
N ARG A 2 2.25 -26.76 -68.23
CA ARG A 2 2.31 -26.59 -66.77
C ARG A 2 2.73 -25.23 -66.19
N SER A 3 1.67 -24.47 -65.86
CA SER A 3 1.59 -23.46 -64.81
C SER A 3 2.15 -23.98 -63.48
N LEU A 4 2.92 -23.14 -62.78
CA LEU A 4 3.06 -23.20 -61.33
C LEU A 4 2.99 -21.75 -60.82
N VAL A 5 1.79 -21.32 -60.42
CA VAL A 5 1.59 -20.09 -59.66
C VAL A 5 1.72 -20.49 -58.19
N CYS A 6 2.86 -20.15 -57.59
CA CYS A 6 3.06 -20.26 -56.14
C CYS A 6 2.29 -19.11 -55.48
N LEU A 7 1.12 -19.40 -54.91
CA LEU A 7 0.46 -18.50 -53.97
C LEU A 7 1.29 -18.46 -52.68
N LEU A 8 2.07 -17.40 -52.49
CA LEU A 8 2.60 -17.03 -51.19
C LEU A 8 1.47 -16.39 -50.37
N LEU A 9 0.86 -17.17 -49.49
CA LEU A 9 0.05 -16.68 -48.38
C LEU A 9 1.01 -16.00 -47.39
N VAL A 10 1.13 -14.68 -47.48
CA VAL A 10 1.75 -13.87 -46.43
C VAL A 10 0.74 -13.78 -45.28
N ALA A 11 0.87 -14.66 -44.29
CA ALA A 11 0.19 -14.49 -43.02
C ALA A 11 0.85 -13.32 -42.29
N THR A 12 0.26 -12.14 -42.37
CA THR A 12 0.59 -11.02 -41.50
C THR A 12 0.15 -11.39 -40.09
N ALA A 13 1.08 -11.86 -39.27
CA ALA A 13 0.90 -11.87 -37.83
C ALA A 13 0.79 -10.41 -37.37
N ALA A 14 -0.44 -9.92 -37.27
CA ALA A 14 -0.71 -8.71 -36.53
C ALA A 14 -0.42 -9.03 -35.06
N SER A 15 0.78 -8.70 -34.60
CA SER A 15 1.07 -8.60 -33.17
C SER A 15 0.14 -7.53 -32.62
N VAL A 16 -0.99 -7.97 -32.06
CA VAL A 16 -1.77 -7.12 -31.16
C VAL A 16 -0.84 -6.87 -29.99
N ALA A 17 -0.22 -5.68 -29.96
CA ALA A 17 0.32 -5.16 -28.73
C ALA A 17 -0.87 -5.06 -27.78
N LEU A 18 -1.06 -6.08 -26.94
CA LEU A 18 -1.94 -6.00 -25.80
C LEU A 18 -1.37 -4.88 -24.95
N GLY A 19 -1.92 -3.68 -25.11
CA GLY A 19 -1.56 -2.55 -24.26
C GLY A 19 -1.75 -2.96 -22.80
N GLU A 20 -0.83 -2.52 -21.95
CA GLU A 20 -0.95 -2.70 -20.50
C GLU A 20 -2.25 -2.04 -20.03
N GLU A 21 -3.29 -2.84 -19.81
CA GLU A 21 -4.56 -2.34 -19.31
C GLU A 21 -4.37 -1.94 -17.85
N LYS A 22 -4.56 -0.65 -17.56
CA LYS A 22 -4.50 -0.11 -16.21
C LYS A 22 -5.47 -0.87 -15.30
N VAL A 23 -5.01 -1.27 -14.13
CA VAL A 23 -5.91 -1.73 -13.06
C VAL A 23 -6.68 -0.50 -12.55
N PRO A 24 -8.01 -0.41 -12.73
CA PRO A 24 -8.75 0.75 -12.28
C PRO A 24 -8.69 0.83 -10.75
N TRP A 25 -8.21 1.95 -10.23
CA TRP A 25 -8.15 2.15 -8.80
C TRP A 25 -9.51 2.65 -8.31
N ASN A 26 -10.51 1.79 -8.22
CA ASN A 26 -11.90 2.18 -7.88
C ASN A 26 -12.39 1.58 -6.57
N PHE A 27 -11.48 1.00 -5.79
CA PHE A 27 -11.79 0.32 -4.55
C PHE A 27 -10.65 0.47 -3.56
N LEU A 28 -10.96 0.44 -2.27
CA LEU A 28 -9.96 0.38 -1.21
C LEU A 28 -10.28 -0.74 -0.26
N SER A 29 -9.31 -1.60 -0.01
CA SER A 29 -9.36 -2.57 1.07
C SER A 29 -8.02 -2.65 1.77
N ALA A 30 -8.04 -2.83 3.08
CA ALA A 30 -6.84 -2.97 3.90
C ALA A 30 -6.74 -4.37 4.47
N THR A 31 -5.54 -4.69 4.92
CA THR A 31 -5.11 -5.93 5.58
C THR A 31 -5.16 -7.18 4.70
N TRP A 32 -4.27 -8.09 5.02
CA TRP A 32 -4.16 -9.41 4.45
C TRP A 32 -4.05 -10.46 5.56
N SER A 33 -4.54 -11.68 5.27
CA SER A 33 -4.35 -12.83 6.14
C SER A 33 -4.16 -14.09 5.32
N PHE A 34 -3.39 -15.03 5.87
CA PHE A 34 -3.24 -16.37 5.31
C PHE A 34 -4.61 -17.03 5.15
N GLY A 35 -4.90 -17.55 3.95
CA GLY A 35 -6.16 -18.21 3.61
C GLY A 35 -7.00 -17.51 2.54
N GLY A 36 -6.61 -16.31 2.09
CA GLY A 36 -7.19 -15.64 0.92
C GLY A 36 -8.72 -15.49 1.02
N VAL A 37 -9.45 -16.19 0.15
CA VAL A 37 -10.92 -16.19 0.12
C VAL A 37 -11.53 -16.63 1.46
N LEU A 38 -10.95 -17.64 2.13
CA LEU A 38 -11.47 -18.11 3.41
C LEU A 38 -11.33 -17.04 4.49
N SER A 39 -10.20 -16.30 4.48
CA SER A 39 -9.96 -15.20 5.42
C SER A 39 -10.86 -14.00 5.14
N ARG A 40 -11.19 -13.73 3.86
CA ARG A 40 -12.23 -12.76 3.49
C ARG A 40 -13.59 -13.16 4.07
N LEU A 41 -14.01 -14.40 3.86
CA LEU A 41 -15.31 -14.92 4.34
C LEU A 41 -15.39 -14.94 5.87
N ALA A 42 -14.26 -15.19 6.54
CA ALA A 42 -14.14 -15.12 8.00
C ALA A 42 -14.06 -13.68 8.55
N ASN A 43 -14.10 -12.66 7.69
CA ASN A 43 -13.92 -11.25 8.05
C ASN A 43 -12.60 -11.01 8.83
N GLN A 44 -11.52 -11.61 8.35
CA GLN A 44 -10.17 -11.49 8.91
C GLN A 44 -9.19 -10.78 7.95
N ALA A 45 -9.60 -10.53 6.71
CA ALA A 45 -8.77 -9.89 5.69
C ALA A 45 -9.59 -9.02 4.73
N PHE A 46 -8.90 -8.12 4.02
CA PHE A 46 -9.46 -7.26 2.97
C PHE A 46 -10.66 -6.45 3.44
N PHE A 47 -10.49 -5.76 4.58
CA PHE A 47 -11.50 -4.86 5.11
C PHE A 47 -11.72 -3.71 4.14
N GLU A 48 -12.94 -3.59 3.63
CA GLU A 48 -13.30 -2.49 2.74
C GLU A 48 -13.20 -1.16 3.48
N LEU A 49 -12.61 -0.17 2.83
CA LEU A 49 -12.50 1.18 3.35
C LEU A 49 -13.55 2.09 2.69
N PRO A 50 -14.28 2.90 3.47
CA PRO A 50 -15.27 3.82 2.91
C PRO A 50 -14.60 4.90 2.07
N LEU A 51 -15.03 5.02 0.80
CA LEU A 51 -14.48 6.01 -0.13
C LEU A 51 -15.03 7.44 0.07
N THR A 52 -16.02 7.62 0.95
CA THR A 52 -16.59 8.94 1.27
C THR A 52 -16.81 9.10 2.77
N ALA A 53 -16.70 10.33 3.28
CA ALA A 53 -16.93 10.66 4.68
C ALA A 53 -18.36 10.28 5.13
N THR A 54 -19.35 10.49 4.26
CA THR A 54 -20.75 10.08 4.51
C THR A 54 -20.89 8.58 4.71
N ARG A 55 -20.18 7.76 3.91
CA ARG A 55 -20.16 6.30 4.10
C ARG A 55 -19.41 5.94 5.38
N ALA A 56 -18.29 6.60 5.66
CA ALA A 56 -17.49 6.38 6.86
C ALA A 56 -18.32 6.59 8.13
N ALA A 57 -19.03 7.71 8.23
CA ALA A 57 -19.90 8.01 9.37
C ALA A 57 -20.98 6.94 9.56
N LYS A 58 -21.58 6.45 8.48
CA LYS A 58 -22.58 5.35 8.53
C LYS A 58 -21.98 4.02 8.99
N GLU A 59 -20.70 3.79 8.70
CA GLU A 59 -19.96 2.59 9.09
C GLU A 59 -19.26 2.72 10.45
N GLY A 60 -19.55 3.79 11.20
CA GLY A 60 -19.07 3.98 12.57
C GLY A 60 -17.67 4.59 12.69
N TRP A 61 -17.11 5.10 11.59
CA TRP A 61 -15.91 5.93 11.64
C TRP A 61 -16.25 7.29 12.23
N VAL A 62 -15.32 7.88 12.97
CA VAL A 62 -15.47 9.21 13.57
C VAL A 62 -14.39 10.14 13.06
N GLN A 63 -14.75 11.42 12.88
CA GLN A 63 -13.77 12.45 12.59
C GLN A 63 -12.90 12.67 13.82
N ALA A 64 -11.65 12.26 13.74
CA ALA A 64 -10.68 12.43 14.81
C ALA A 64 -10.17 13.87 14.88
N ARG A 65 -10.00 14.52 13.72
CA ARG A 65 -9.44 15.88 13.60
C ARG A 65 -9.78 16.51 12.25
N GLU A 66 -9.97 17.82 12.22
CA GLU A 66 -9.95 18.63 11.00
C GLU A 66 -8.51 19.07 10.70
N GLU A 67 -8.07 18.94 9.45
CA GLU A 67 -6.75 19.36 8.97
C GLU A 67 -6.93 20.46 7.90
N ALA A 68 -5.86 21.11 7.45
CA ALA A 68 -5.96 22.30 6.59
C ALA A 68 -6.75 22.08 5.28
N TYR A 69 -6.60 20.89 4.67
CA TYR A 69 -7.18 20.53 3.37
C TYR A 69 -7.95 19.21 3.40
N THR A 70 -7.95 18.52 4.55
CA THR A 70 -8.56 17.20 4.71
C THR A 70 -9.18 17.07 6.09
N SER A 71 -10.09 16.12 6.26
CA SER A 71 -10.52 15.65 7.57
C SER A 71 -9.98 14.24 7.81
N LEU A 72 -9.47 13.99 9.02
CA LEU A 72 -8.92 12.70 9.43
C LEU A 72 -10.00 11.89 10.16
N TRP A 73 -10.30 10.69 9.65
CA TRP A 73 -11.33 9.81 10.18
C TRP A 73 -10.76 8.46 10.57
N CYS A 74 -11.07 7.99 11.78
CA CYS A 74 -10.56 6.72 12.31
C CYS A 74 -11.72 5.92 12.90
N LEU A 75 -11.51 4.63 13.17
CA LEU A 75 -12.42 3.92 14.07
C LEU A 75 -12.29 4.50 15.49
N PRO A 76 -13.36 4.54 16.29
CA PRO A 76 -13.31 5.13 17.63
C PRO A 76 -12.19 4.54 18.48
N ASN A 77 -11.31 5.41 18.98
CA ASN A 77 -10.14 5.08 19.80
C ASN A 77 -9.09 4.15 19.16
N ASP A 78 -9.13 3.96 17.83
CA ASP A 78 -8.16 3.13 17.10
C ASP A 78 -7.46 3.93 15.99
N PRO A 79 -6.25 4.47 16.24
CA PRO A 79 -5.52 5.33 15.31
C PRO A 79 -4.70 4.57 14.26
N ARG A 80 -4.76 3.23 14.23
CA ARG A 80 -3.87 2.41 13.38
C ARG A 80 -4.17 2.53 11.90
N VAL A 81 -5.44 2.71 11.54
CA VAL A 81 -5.86 3.00 10.17
C VAL A 81 -6.83 4.16 10.22
N CYS A 82 -6.45 5.25 9.58
CA CYS A 82 -7.30 6.42 9.42
C CYS A 82 -7.39 6.80 7.95
N ILE A 83 -8.53 7.37 7.56
CA ILE A 83 -8.84 7.79 6.21
C ILE A 83 -8.85 9.31 6.18
N ARG A 84 -8.23 9.89 5.15
CA ARG A 84 -8.32 11.31 4.86
C ARG A 84 -9.35 11.56 3.79
N TYR A 85 -10.32 12.41 4.08
CA TYR A 85 -11.27 12.91 3.09
C TYR A 85 -10.92 14.34 2.72
N ASP A 86 -11.00 14.67 1.44
CA ASP A 86 -10.92 16.05 0.97
C ASP A 86 -12.13 16.89 1.41
N GLN A 87 -12.12 18.18 1.08
CA GLN A 87 -13.20 19.11 1.42
C GLN A 87 -14.55 18.78 0.74
N GLN A 88 -14.54 17.92 -0.29
CA GLN A 88 -15.73 17.38 -0.94
C GLN A 88 -16.22 16.08 -0.30
N GLY A 89 -15.52 15.60 0.74
CA GLY A 89 -15.87 14.39 1.47
C GLY A 89 -15.48 13.10 0.74
N SER A 90 -14.60 13.16 -0.26
CA SER A 90 -14.09 12.01 -1.00
C SER A 90 -12.73 11.57 -0.51
N VAL A 91 -12.44 10.27 -0.59
CA VAL A 91 -11.16 9.75 -0.12
C VAL A 91 -10.03 10.42 -0.88
N ALA A 92 -9.05 10.91 -0.13
CA ALA A 92 -7.92 11.66 -0.65
C ALA A 92 -6.59 11.05 -0.19
N GLY A 93 -6.60 10.26 0.88
CA GLY A 93 -5.42 9.55 1.37
C GLY A 93 -5.72 8.64 2.54
N LEU A 94 -4.68 7.97 3.02
CA LEU A 94 -4.74 7.09 4.18
C LEU A 94 -3.57 7.39 5.13
N GLN A 95 -3.78 7.01 6.38
CA GLN A 95 -2.76 6.96 7.41
C GLN A 95 -2.71 5.55 7.98
N VAL A 96 -1.50 4.99 8.04
CA VAL A 96 -1.21 3.75 8.77
C VAL A 96 -0.30 4.10 9.92
N SER A 97 -0.73 3.79 11.14
CA SER A 97 -0.02 4.17 12.36
C SER A 97 0.29 2.98 13.24
N PHE A 98 1.34 3.12 14.05
CA PHE A 98 1.63 2.28 15.21
C PHE A 98 1.63 3.15 16.47
N LEU A 99 1.36 2.56 17.63
CA LEU A 99 1.45 3.30 18.90
C LEU A 99 2.91 3.46 19.28
N ALA A 100 3.33 4.68 19.65
CA ALA A 100 4.72 4.96 20.02
C ALA A 100 5.20 4.07 21.17
N LYS A 101 4.31 3.77 22.13
CA LYS A 101 4.59 2.86 23.26
C LYS A 101 4.95 1.43 22.83
N ASP A 102 4.40 0.95 21.71
CA ASP A 102 4.66 -0.39 21.21
C ASP A 102 6.06 -0.46 20.58
N MET A 103 6.50 0.63 19.97
CA MET A 103 7.81 0.73 19.32
C MET A 103 8.94 1.16 20.27
N ALA A 104 8.68 1.33 21.57
CA ALA A 104 9.68 1.80 22.53
C ALA A 104 10.92 0.89 22.66
N LYS A 105 10.78 -0.40 22.32
CA LYS A 105 11.86 -1.39 22.29
C LYS A 105 12.17 -1.91 20.89
N ALA A 106 11.53 -1.36 19.86
CA ALA A 106 11.81 -1.74 18.49
C ALA A 106 13.23 -1.28 18.09
N PRO A 107 13.90 -2.02 17.21
CA PRO A 107 15.27 -1.69 16.80
C PRO A 107 15.29 -0.51 15.82
N PHE A 108 14.19 -0.26 15.11
CA PHE A 108 14.07 0.78 14.11
C PHE A 108 13.85 2.16 14.74
N GLU A 109 14.74 3.11 14.43
CA GLU A 109 14.71 4.48 14.97
C GLU A 109 13.70 5.37 14.22
N TRP A 110 12.42 5.02 14.30
CA TRP A 110 11.36 5.64 13.50
C TRP A 110 11.24 7.16 13.65
N GLN A 111 11.60 7.73 14.81
CA GLN A 111 11.53 9.18 15.04
C GLN A 111 12.47 9.99 14.16
N LYS A 112 13.51 9.35 13.60
CA LYS A 112 14.48 9.98 12.71
C LYS A 112 14.11 9.82 11.23
N HIS A 113 13.08 9.03 10.92
CA HIS A 113 12.76 8.64 9.56
C HIS A 113 11.77 9.63 8.92
N PRO A 114 12.08 10.26 7.77
CA PRO A 114 11.26 11.34 7.21
C PRO A 114 9.87 10.88 6.73
N LEU A 115 9.74 9.61 6.34
CA LEU A 115 8.46 8.99 5.97
C LEU A 115 7.60 8.52 7.17
N VAL A 116 8.07 8.70 8.40
CA VAL A 116 7.30 8.39 9.61
C VAL A 116 7.04 9.68 10.38
N ILE A 117 5.77 10.07 10.43
CA ILE A 117 5.35 11.33 11.04
C ILE A 117 4.84 11.05 12.44
N ALA A 118 5.45 11.71 13.44
CA ALA A 118 4.96 11.69 14.81
C ALA A 118 3.64 12.48 14.90
N ASP A 119 2.65 11.93 15.62
CA ASP A 119 1.34 12.55 15.81
C ASP A 119 0.70 12.08 17.12
N THR A 120 -0.39 12.72 17.52
CA THR A 120 -1.25 12.29 18.63
C THR A 120 -2.69 12.21 18.15
N ILE A 121 -3.31 11.03 18.28
CA ILE A 121 -4.69 10.77 17.84
C ILE A 121 -5.43 10.05 18.96
N PHE A 122 -6.59 10.58 19.37
CA PHE A 122 -7.35 10.07 20.53
C PHE A 122 -6.48 9.94 21.79
N ASP A 123 -5.68 10.97 22.08
CA ASP A 123 -4.75 11.01 23.22
C ASP A 123 -3.71 9.88 23.24
N GLN A 124 -3.44 9.28 22.08
CA GLN A 124 -2.41 8.26 21.89
C GLN A 124 -1.33 8.78 20.95
N ASP A 125 -0.09 8.77 21.42
CA ASP A 125 1.08 9.09 20.60
C ASP A 125 1.35 7.97 19.59
N VAL A 126 1.53 8.36 18.33
CA VAL A 126 1.73 7.44 17.22
C VAL A 126 2.89 7.88 16.33
N GLY A 127 3.53 6.91 15.68
CA GLY A 127 4.28 7.16 14.45
C GLY A 127 3.44 6.66 13.27
N ALA A 128 3.40 7.43 12.19
CA ALA A 128 2.49 7.16 11.09
C ALA A 128 3.11 7.37 9.71
N GLY A 129 2.86 6.40 8.82
CA GLY A 129 2.97 6.61 7.38
C GLY A 129 1.70 7.26 6.84
N ARG A 130 1.84 8.31 6.05
CA ARG A 130 0.75 8.97 5.32
C ARG A 130 1.01 8.94 3.82
N TYR A 131 -0.04 8.68 3.06
CA TYR A 131 0.00 8.76 1.61
C TYR A 131 -1.34 9.20 1.04
N TYR A 132 -1.30 9.76 -0.17
CA TYR A 132 -2.41 10.44 -0.82
C TYR A 132 -2.65 9.89 -2.22
N PHE A 133 -3.90 9.94 -2.66
CA PHE A 133 -4.31 9.51 -4.00
C PHE A 133 -4.40 10.68 -5.00
N VAL A 134 -4.12 11.89 -4.53
CA VAL A 134 -4.10 13.12 -5.31
C VAL A 134 -2.88 13.94 -4.89
N PRO A 135 -2.32 14.77 -5.79
CA PRO A 135 -1.20 15.62 -5.44
C PRO A 135 -1.65 16.76 -4.52
N GLN A 136 -0.69 17.40 -3.84
CA GLN A 136 -0.96 18.40 -2.82
C GLN A 136 -1.75 19.62 -3.35
N GLU A 137 -1.50 20.03 -4.60
CA GLU A 137 -2.17 21.17 -5.23
C GLU A 137 -3.67 20.92 -5.41
N VAL A 138 -4.06 19.66 -5.66
CA VAL A 138 -5.47 19.28 -5.77
C VAL A 138 -6.15 19.36 -4.40
N LEU A 139 -5.47 18.97 -3.33
CA LEU A 139 -5.99 19.13 -1.96
C LEU A 139 -6.18 20.61 -1.60
N GLN A 140 -5.21 21.45 -1.95
CA GLN A 140 -5.28 22.91 -1.72
C GLN A 140 -6.43 23.59 -2.46
N GLN A 141 -6.89 23.00 -3.57
CA GLN A 141 -8.04 23.46 -4.34
C GLN A 141 -9.38 22.88 -3.85
N GLY A 142 -9.38 22.15 -2.73
CA GLY A 142 -10.57 21.55 -2.12
C GLY A 142 -10.89 20.14 -2.61
N GLY A 143 -9.95 19.47 -3.28
CA GLY A 143 -10.08 18.09 -3.71
C GLY A 143 -10.42 17.92 -5.19
N ARG A 144 -10.67 16.66 -5.57
CA ARG A 144 -10.83 16.26 -6.97
C ARG A 144 -12.25 16.51 -7.49
N ALA A 145 -12.38 16.75 -8.79
CA ALA A 145 -13.66 16.97 -9.45
C ALA A 145 -14.34 15.68 -9.98
N SER A 146 -13.56 14.60 -10.19
CA SER A 146 -14.07 13.28 -10.63
C SER A 146 -13.87 12.23 -9.54
N PHE A 147 -14.84 11.31 -9.44
CA PHE A 147 -14.93 10.27 -8.41
C PHE A 147 -14.89 8.84 -8.97
N ASP A 148 -14.54 8.66 -10.27
CA ASP A 148 -14.58 7.35 -10.94
C ASP A 148 -13.51 6.38 -10.44
N GLU A 149 -12.34 6.92 -10.08
CA GLU A 149 -11.26 6.21 -9.38
C GLU A 149 -11.13 6.76 -7.95
N ILE A 150 -10.21 6.26 -7.13
CA ILE A 150 -9.91 6.78 -5.78
C ILE A 150 -9.03 8.02 -5.84
N GLY A 151 -8.35 8.24 -6.97
CA GLY A 151 -7.53 9.42 -7.22
C GLY A 151 -6.76 9.33 -8.54
N THR A 152 -5.81 10.23 -8.75
CA THR A 152 -5.05 10.39 -9.99
C THR A 152 -3.67 9.74 -9.96
N GLY A 153 -3.20 9.33 -8.79
CA GLY A 153 -1.86 8.77 -8.57
C GLY A 153 -1.67 8.37 -7.13
N LEU A 154 -0.43 8.13 -6.72
CA LEU A 154 -0.06 7.83 -5.34
C LEU A 154 1.11 8.72 -4.93
N TRP A 155 0.99 9.39 -3.79
CA TRP A 155 2.04 10.24 -3.22
C TRP A 155 2.31 9.84 -1.78
N LEU A 156 3.57 9.55 -1.45
CA LEU A 156 4.01 9.27 -0.09
C LEU A 156 4.40 10.60 0.59
N GLN A 157 3.96 10.80 1.84
CA GLN A 157 4.34 11.99 2.58
C GLN A 157 5.71 11.81 3.24
N SER A 158 6.60 12.78 2.99
CA SER A 158 7.93 12.90 3.59
C SER A 158 8.07 14.26 4.24
N GLY A 159 7.86 14.34 5.56
CA GLY A 159 7.69 15.65 6.22
C GLY A 159 6.51 16.42 5.60
N ASP A 160 6.80 17.58 5.00
CA ASP A 160 5.81 18.41 4.31
C ASP A 160 5.71 18.12 2.79
N ASP A 161 6.62 17.32 2.24
CA ASP A 161 6.71 17.03 0.81
C ASP A 161 5.92 15.77 0.41
N PHE A 162 5.46 15.76 -0.84
CA PHE A 162 4.72 14.65 -1.44
C PHE A 162 5.57 14.00 -2.54
N ILE A 163 6.00 12.75 -2.32
CA ILE A 163 6.83 12.00 -3.26
C ILE A 163 5.92 11.15 -4.14
N GLU A 164 5.88 11.45 -5.44
CA GLU A 164 5.09 10.69 -6.41
C GLU A 164 5.63 9.27 -6.57
N VAL A 165 4.71 8.31 -6.58
CA VAL A 165 5.00 6.89 -6.82
C VAL A 165 4.57 6.53 -8.24
N PRO A 166 5.47 5.93 -9.05
CA PRO A 166 5.13 5.45 -10.38
C PRO A 166 4.05 4.39 -10.33
N GLN A 167 3.13 4.44 -11.29
CA GLN A 167 2.04 3.47 -11.36
C GLN A 167 2.39 2.23 -12.20
N ARG A 168 3.43 2.28 -13.03
CA ARG A 168 3.83 1.17 -13.89
C ARG A 168 5.07 0.47 -13.37
N GLU A 169 5.06 -0.86 -13.48
CA GLU A 169 6.18 -1.70 -13.05
C GLU A 169 7.49 -1.31 -13.73
N SER A 170 7.43 -0.97 -15.02
CA SER A 170 8.61 -0.64 -15.84
C SER A 170 9.37 0.59 -15.35
N GLU A 171 8.70 1.48 -14.62
CA GLU A 171 9.28 2.74 -14.13
C GLU A 171 9.94 2.58 -12.76
N LEU A 172 9.51 1.57 -11.98
CA LEU A 172 9.97 1.38 -10.60
C LEU A 172 11.50 1.21 -10.49
N PRO A 173 12.19 0.37 -11.29
CA PRO A 173 13.63 0.15 -11.11
C PRO A 173 14.47 1.42 -11.32
N ALA A 174 14.07 2.29 -12.24
CA ALA A 174 14.77 3.55 -12.50
C ALA A 174 14.70 4.52 -11.31
N LEU A 175 13.78 4.30 -10.38
CA LEU A 175 13.50 5.12 -9.21
C LEU A 175 13.88 4.44 -7.89
N GLY A 176 14.72 3.39 -7.94
CA GLY A 176 15.18 2.66 -6.75
C GLY A 176 14.21 1.57 -6.27
N TRP A 177 13.20 1.28 -7.08
CA TRP A 177 12.30 0.12 -7.05
C TRP A 177 12.98 -1.26 -7.05
N THR A 178 13.43 -1.82 -5.93
CA THR A 178 13.94 -3.21 -5.93
C THR A 178 12.78 -4.20 -6.01
N LYS A 179 12.81 -5.06 -7.04
CA LYS A 179 11.86 -6.15 -7.27
C LYS A 179 12.11 -7.30 -6.27
N GLU A 180 11.07 -7.67 -5.54
CA GLU A 180 11.05 -8.83 -4.64
C GLU A 180 10.09 -9.92 -5.15
N ASN A 181 9.74 -10.89 -4.30
CA ASN A 181 8.91 -12.02 -4.72
C ASN A 181 7.44 -11.65 -4.90
N CYS A 182 6.77 -12.44 -5.75
CA CYS A 182 5.33 -12.37 -5.93
C CYS A 182 4.66 -13.36 -4.99
N ILE A 183 3.74 -12.86 -4.17
CA ILE A 183 2.99 -13.68 -3.22
C ILE A 183 1.54 -13.77 -3.70
N PRO A 184 0.99 -14.99 -3.88
CA PRO A 184 -0.41 -15.16 -4.26
C PRO A 184 -1.33 -14.36 -3.35
N THR A 185 -2.37 -13.73 -3.91
CA THR A 185 -3.32 -12.83 -3.24
C THR A 185 -2.75 -11.49 -2.73
N MET A 186 -1.46 -11.22 -2.95
CA MET A 186 -0.83 -9.93 -2.64
C MET A 186 -0.27 -9.24 -3.88
N GLY A 187 0.41 -9.99 -4.77
CA GLY A 187 1.11 -9.45 -5.94
C GLY A 187 2.63 -9.45 -5.81
N ARG A 188 3.31 -8.85 -6.79
CA ARG A 188 4.77 -8.67 -6.83
C ARG A 188 5.17 -7.54 -5.90
N HIS A 189 5.98 -7.83 -4.90
CA HIS A 189 6.45 -6.83 -3.96
C HIS A 189 7.60 -6.00 -4.55
N TYR A 190 7.62 -4.73 -4.19
CA TYR A 190 8.70 -3.79 -4.47
C TYR A 190 9.02 -2.98 -3.23
N TYR A 191 10.29 -2.93 -2.86
CA TYR A 191 10.79 -2.16 -1.73
C TYR A 191 11.85 -1.19 -2.22
N GLN A 192 11.83 0.03 -1.67
CA GLN A 192 12.74 1.07 -2.10
C GLN A 192 14.16 0.81 -1.59
N ASN A 193 15.13 0.77 -2.50
CA ASN A 193 16.58 0.62 -2.25
C ASN A 193 16.98 -0.57 -1.36
N ILE A 194 16.15 -1.61 -1.26
CA ILE A 194 16.49 -2.78 -0.45
C ILE A 194 17.62 -3.56 -1.13
N THR A 195 18.65 -3.89 -0.35
CA THR A 195 19.79 -4.72 -0.78
C THR A 195 20.27 -5.58 0.38
N SER A 196 20.96 -6.68 0.07
CA SER A 196 21.44 -7.62 1.10
C SER A 196 22.52 -7.04 2.03
N THR A 197 23.03 -5.85 1.72
CA THR A 197 24.10 -5.16 2.45
C THR A 197 23.68 -3.78 2.96
N MET A 198 22.41 -3.37 2.81
CA MET A 198 21.95 -2.08 3.32
C MET A 198 22.01 -2.03 4.85
N ASP A 199 22.08 -0.82 5.39
CA ASP A 199 21.79 -0.60 6.81
C ASP A 199 20.29 -0.82 7.06
N CYS A 200 19.95 -1.63 8.06
CA CYS A 200 18.56 -1.86 8.43
C CYS A 200 17.85 -0.60 8.94
N GLN A 201 18.59 0.40 9.44
CA GLN A 201 18.02 1.70 9.80
C GLN A 201 17.62 2.53 8.58
N SER A 202 18.18 2.25 7.40
CA SER A 202 17.82 2.95 6.16
C SER A 202 16.65 2.30 5.43
N MET A 203 15.91 1.40 6.08
CA MET A 203 14.72 0.82 5.50
C MET A 203 13.60 1.85 5.41
N GLU A 204 13.13 2.06 4.19
CA GLU A 204 11.93 2.83 3.92
C GLU A 204 10.68 2.04 4.38
N PRO A 205 9.71 2.68 5.07
CA PRO A 205 8.56 1.99 5.64
C PRO A 205 7.50 1.59 4.62
N TYR A 206 7.64 1.95 3.33
CA TYR A 206 6.66 1.63 2.30
C TYR A 206 7.14 0.55 1.35
N PHE A 207 6.20 -0.26 0.89
CA PHE A 207 6.38 -1.17 -0.23
C PHE A 207 5.19 -1.08 -1.17
N LEU A 208 5.39 -1.48 -2.42
CA LEU A 208 4.35 -1.52 -3.44
C LEU A 208 4.04 -2.96 -3.82
N THR A 209 2.80 -3.19 -4.26
CA THR A 209 2.40 -4.44 -4.89
C THR A 209 1.95 -4.21 -6.32
N VAL A 210 2.51 -4.98 -7.25
CA VAL A 210 2.23 -4.93 -8.67
C VAL A 210 1.50 -6.19 -9.14
N ASP A 211 0.51 -5.99 -10.01
CA ASP A 211 -0.20 -7.07 -10.68
C ASP A 211 0.65 -7.51 -11.87
N VAL A 212 1.21 -8.72 -11.78
CA VAL A 212 2.19 -9.25 -12.74
C VAL A 212 1.62 -9.50 -14.14
N HIS A 213 0.31 -9.48 -14.31
CA HIS A 213 -0.33 -9.64 -15.61
C HIS A 213 -0.68 -8.30 -16.25
N LYS A 214 -0.79 -7.25 -15.44
CA LYS A 214 -1.09 -5.90 -15.92
C LYS A 214 0.15 -5.00 -15.93
N ASN A 215 1.17 -5.30 -15.15
CA ASN A 215 2.36 -4.46 -14.90
C ASN A 215 2.01 -3.09 -14.27
N TRP A 216 0.93 -3.05 -13.47
CA TRP A 216 0.47 -1.86 -12.77
C TRP A 216 0.51 -2.05 -11.26
N VAL A 217 0.92 -1.01 -10.55
CA VAL A 217 0.77 -0.89 -9.10
C VAL A 217 -0.72 -0.96 -8.76
N HIS A 218 -1.08 -1.85 -7.85
CA HIS A 218 -2.45 -2.03 -7.38
C HIS A 218 -2.57 -2.05 -5.86
N GLY A 219 -1.47 -1.76 -5.17
CA GLY A 219 -1.46 -1.65 -3.72
C GLY A 219 -0.18 -1.02 -3.21
N VAL A 220 -0.29 -0.51 -1.99
CA VAL A 220 0.79 0.03 -1.18
C VAL A 220 0.69 -0.63 0.18
N GLY A 221 1.82 -0.89 0.82
CA GLY A 221 1.83 -1.31 2.19
C GLY A 221 2.79 -0.50 3.03
N PHE A 222 2.56 -0.54 4.33
CA PHE A 222 3.39 0.08 5.34
C PHE A 222 3.95 -1.02 6.23
N GLN A 223 5.28 -1.11 6.35
CA GLN A 223 5.95 -2.17 7.09
C GLN A 223 7.14 -1.66 7.88
N LEU A 224 7.20 -2.07 9.15
CA LEU A 224 8.28 -1.81 10.09
C LEU A 224 8.51 -3.04 10.98
N PHE A 225 9.57 -2.99 11.80
CA PHE A 225 9.93 -4.07 12.71
C PHE A 225 9.65 -3.67 14.14
N GLY A 226 8.83 -4.47 14.82
CA GLY A 226 8.31 -4.17 16.14
C GLY A 226 7.03 -4.93 16.43
N PRO A 227 6.58 -4.90 17.69
CA PRO A 227 5.36 -5.60 18.08
C PRO A 227 4.16 -4.90 17.45
N LYS A 228 3.22 -5.69 16.95
CA LYS A 228 1.92 -5.19 16.54
C LYS A 228 0.95 -5.20 17.73
N SER A 229 0.12 -4.19 17.80
CA SER A 229 -1.03 -4.13 18.71
C SER A 229 -2.33 -4.09 17.91
N GLN A 230 -3.44 -4.37 18.58
CA GLN A 230 -4.77 -4.32 17.98
C GLN A 230 -5.79 -3.80 19.00
N GLU A 231 -6.88 -3.23 18.49
CA GLU A 231 -8.06 -2.86 19.28
C GLU A 231 -9.24 -3.69 18.76
N ASN A 232 -10.37 -3.03 18.48
CA ASN A 232 -11.60 -3.65 18.01
C ASN A 232 -11.45 -4.35 16.65
N ARG A 233 -10.52 -3.90 15.80
CA ARG A 233 -10.25 -4.51 14.49
C ARG A 233 -8.77 -4.86 14.36
N GLY A 234 -8.50 -6.10 13.96
CA GLY A 234 -7.14 -6.58 13.68
C GLY A 234 -6.61 -6.06 12.35
N TRP A 235 -6.23 -4.79 12.29
CA TRP A 235 -5.68 -4.17 11.07
C TRP A 235 -4.33 -4.77 10.70
N LEU A 236 -3.39 -4.77 11.66
CA LEU A 236 -2.00 -5.12 11.41
C LEU A 236 -1.81 -6.63 11.25
N GLU A 237 -1.09 -6.97 10.21
CA GLU A 237 -0.90 -8.33 9.73
C GLU A 237 0.11 -9.08 10.57
N SER A 238 -0.04 -10.40 10.63
CA SER A 238 0.93 -11.27 11.30
C SER A 238 1.87 -11.84 10.25
N VAL A 239 3.07 -11.27 10.13
CA VAL A 239 4.11 -11.80 9.25
C VAL A 239 5.06 -12.66 10.08
N PRO A 240 5.05 -13.99 9.91
CA PRO A 240 6.00 -14.83 10.62
C PRO A 240 7.41 -14.57 10.10
N SER A 241 8.41 -14.57 10.99
CA SER A 241 9.80 -14.26 10.63
C SER A 241 10.37 -15.14 9.52
N PHE A 242 9.97 -16.43 9.48
CA PHE A 242 10.39 -17.36 8.43
C PHE A 242 9.90 -16.97 7.02
N ALA A 243 8.88 -16.10 6.91
CA ALA A 243 8.36 -15.62 5.63
C ALA A 243 9.14 -14.41 5.08
N VAL A 244 9.99 -13.74 5.89
CA VAL A 244 10.70 -12.53 5.45
C VAL A 244 11.63 -12.82 4.28
N LYS A 245 12.52 -13.81 4.37
CA LYS A 245 13.46 -14.11 3.28
C LYS A 245 12.77 -14.67 2.01
N PRO A 246 11.75 -15.54 2.13
CA PRO A 246 10.93 -15.94 0.99
C PRO A 246 10.16 -14.79 0.33
N THR A 247 9.75 -13.75 1.06
CA THR A 247 9.05 -12.59 0.47
C THR A 247 10.03 -11.55 -0.06
N LEU A 248 11.11 -11.29 0.67
CA LEU A 248 12.16 -10.32 0.39
C LEU A 248 13.51 -11.03 0.22
N PRO A 249 13.77 -11.71 -0.91
CA PRO A 249 15.06 -12.33 -1.16
C PRO A 249 16.26 -11.38 -1.00
N ASN A 250 16.10 -10.08 -1.29
CA ASN A 250 17.19 -9.10 -1.12
C ASN A 250 17.28 -8.50 0.29
N ALA A 251 16.44 -8.90 1.25
CA ALA A 251 16.55 -8.36 2.61
C ALA A 251 17.92 -8.68 3.25
N PRO A 252 18.58 -7.69 3.90
CA PRO A 252 19.79 -7.92 4.66
C PRO A 252 19.47 -8.77 5.90
N GLN A 253 20.49 -9.44 6.44
CA GLN A 253 20.30 -10.35 7.57
C GLN A 253 19.71 -9.66 8.80
N CYS A 254 20.08 -8.40 9.08
CA CYS A 254 19.54 -7.68 10.23
C CYS A 254 18.02 -7.48 10.17
N LEU A 255 17.38 -7.37 8.99
CA LEU A 255 15.92 -7.29 8.91
C LEU A 255 15.28 -8.64 9.23
N VAL A 256 15.91 -9.73 8.81
CA VAL A 256 15.47 -11.09 9.14
C VAL A 256 15.56 -11.32 10.65
N ASP A 257 16.67 -10.90 11.26
CA ASP A 257 16.89 -10.99 12.70
C ASP A 257 15.88 -10.11 13.45
N TRP A 258 15.65 -8.88 13.00
CA TRP A 258 14.65 -7.99 13.60
C TRP A 258 13.23 -8.57 13.52
N ALA A 259 12.88 -9.23 12.42
CA ALA A 259 11.59 -9.92 12.28
C ALA A 259 11.42 -11.02 13.33
N ALA A 260 12.49 -11.76 13.62
CA ALA A 260 12.47 -12.84 14.59
C ALA A 260 12.42 -12.32 16.03
N ASP A 261 13.21 -11.29 16.32
CA ASP A 261 13.39 -10.78 17.69
C ASP A 261 12.28 -9.84 18.14
N TYR A 262 11.74 -9.02 17.23
CA TYR A 262 10.80 -7.96 17.55
C TYR A 262 9.43 -8.11 16.87
N GLY A 263 9.34 -8.99 15.87
CA GLY A 263 8.16 -9.11 15.03
C GLY A 263 8.12 -8.09 13.89
N VAL A 264 7.10 -8.21 13.06
CA VAL A 264 6.86 -7.34 11.91
C VAL A 264 5.50 -6.71 12.06
N LEU A 265 5.47 -5.38 11.98
CA LEU A 265 4.27 -4.60 11.80
C LEU A 265 4.09 -4.40 10.30
N SER A 266 3.01 -4.92 9.72
CA SER A 266 2.74 -4.76 8.28
C SER A 266 1.25 -4.52 8.05
N LEU A 267 0.94 -3.75 7.02
CA LEU A 267 -0.41 -3.57 6.51
C LEU A 267 -0.35 -3.36 5.01
N HIS A 268 -1.05 -4.21 4.26
CA HIS A 268 -1.34 -3.99 2.85
C HIS A 268 -2.60 -3.17 2.67
N VAL A 269 -2.60 -2.30 1.66
CA VAL A 269 -3.79 -1.65 1.14
C VAL A 269 -3.87 -1.87 -0.36
N TYR A 270 -5.00 -2.39 -0.82
CA TYR A 270 -5.26 -2.74 -2.21
C TYR A 270 -6.25 -1.78 -2.86
N PHE A 271 -5.96 -1.40 -4.09
CA PHE A 271 -6.72 -0.43 -4.88
C PHE A 271 -7.76 -1.09 -5.80
N ARG A 272 -8.14 -2.33 -5.51
CA ARG A 272 -9.00 -3.16 -6.38
C ARG A 272 -10.03 -3.95 -5.57
N LYS A 273 -11.14 -4.29 -6.20
CA LYS A 273 -12.31 -4.94 -5.56
C LYS A 273 -12.04 -6.35 -5.04
N ALA A 274 -11.25 -7.14 -5.76
CA ALA A 274 -11.01 -8.55 -5.44
C ALA A 274 -9.50 -8.86 -5.35
N PRO A 275 -8.81 -8.35 -4.31
CA PRO A 275 -7.38 -8.59 -4.11
C PRO A 275 -7.08 -10.07 -3.84
N TYR A 276 -8.00 -10.82 -3.25
CA TYR A 276 -7.88 -12.27 -3.06
C TYR A 276 -7.84 -13.09 -4.37
N LEU A 277 -7.99 -12.46 -5.53
CA LEU A 277 -7.83 -13.07 -6.86
C LEU A 277 -6.50 -12.66 -7.55
N ILE A 278 -5.63 -11.91 -6.88
CA ILE A 278 -4.31 -11.58 -7.42
C ILE A 278 -3.49 -12.87 -7.55
N MET A 279 -2.94 -13.09 -8.73
CA MET A 279 -2.16 -14.28 -9.07
C MET A 279 -0.68 -13.96 -9.22
N CYS A 280 0.11 -14.98 -8.95
CA CYS A 280 1.53 -15.16 -9.22
C CYS A 280 1.65 -16.59 -9.79
#